data_AF-A0AAU2U5G6-F1
#
_entry.id   AF-A0AAU2U5G6-F1
#
_cell.length_a   1.000
_cell.length_b   1.000
_cell.length_c   1.000
_cell.angle_alpha   90.00
_cell.angle_beta   90.00
_cell.angle_gamma   90.00
#
_symmetry.space_group_name_H-M   'P 1'
#
loop_
_entity.id
_entity.type
_entity.pdbx_description
1 polymer ?
#
loop_
_entity_poly.entity_id
_entity_poly.type
_entity_poly.pdbx_seq_one_letter_code
_entity_poly.pdbx_strand_id
1 'polypeptide(L)'
;MVRAFLEVDRATMGPERLAAKLRAYARLHHYAPTPVGRRRAVETVQEEWRRHYPLFPRLLFVLDGTGTAGIDNRLRALHAADVDLSVALFLREVTVLAAPMTDLLQHGPAAAVWRPVRDPEQRVGWME
;
A
#
# COMPACT_ATOMS: atom_id res chain seq x y z
N MET A 1 15.25 -2.61 -10.73
CA MET A 1 13.90 -3.08 -11.15
C MET A 1 12.93 -2.72 -10.03
N VAL A 2 12.01 -1.79 -10.26
CA VAL A 2 10.99 -1.40 -9.27
C VAL A 2 9.90 -2.48 -9.25
N ARG A 3 9.47 -2.92 -8.06
CA ARG A 3 8.37 -3.88 -7.87
C ARG A 3 7.28 -3.22 -7.05
N ALA A 4 6.03 -3.52 -7.38
CA ALA A 4 4.87 -3.03 -6.65
C ALA A 4 3.83 -4.12 -6.45
N PHE A 5 3.18 -4.10 -5.28
CA PHE A 5 1.89 -4.75 -5.09
C PHE A 5 0.79 -3.82 -5.58
N LEU A 6 -0.15 -4.37 -6.35
CA LEU A 6 -1.24 -3.62 -6.95
C LEU A 6 -2.57 -4.08 -6.34
N GLU A 7 -3.25 -3.17 -5.67
CA GLU A 7 -4.58 -3.36 -5.11
C GLU A 7 -5.60 -2.60 -5.96
N VAL A 8 -6.42 -3.33 -6.71
CA VAL A 8 -7.52 -2.73 -7.48
C VAL A 8 -8.79 -2.73 -6.62
N ASP A 9 -9.27 -1.54 -6.27
CA ASP A 9 -10.53 -1.34 -5.57
C ASP A 9 -11.63 -0.98 -6.56
N ARG A 10 -12.55 -1.91 -6.82
CA ARG A 10 -13.69 -1.71 -7.74
C ARG A 10 -14.93 -1.14 -7.06
N ALA A 11 -14.74 -0.50 -5.90
CA ALA A 11 -15.81 0.05 -5.07
C ALA A 11 -16.93 -0.92 -4.64
N THR A 12 -16.68 -2.23 -4.68
CA THR A 12 -17.64 -3.26 -4.24
C THR A 12 -17.73 -3.37 -2.71
N MET A 13 -16.76 -2.79 -2.00
CA MET A 13 -16.70 -2.73 -0.54
C MET A 13 -16.60 -1.27 -0.08
N GLY A 14 -16.95 -1.04 1.18
CA GLY A 14 -16.79 0.27 1.83
C GLY A 14 -15.33 0.71 1.91
N PRO A 15 -15.07 2.02 1.91
CA PRO A 15 -13.71 2.58 1.92
C PRO A 15 -12.90 2.19 3.17
N GLU A 16 -13.56 1.85 4.28
CA GLU A 16 -12.94 1.34 5.51
C GLU A 16 -12.21 0.02 5.28
N ARG A 17 -12.68 -0.79 4.33
CA ARG A 17 -12.01 -2.03 3.94
C ARG A 17 -10.66 -1.75 3.29
N LEU A 18 -10.51 -0.62 2.61
CA LEU A 18 -9.25 -0.17 2.03
C LEU A 18 -8.23 0.18 3.12
N ALA A 19 -8.67 0.91 4.14
CA ALA A 19 -7.86 1.18 5.33
C ALA A 19 -7.46 -0.13 6.05
N ALA A 20 -8.37 -1.11 6.13
CA ALA A 20 -8.07 -2.41 6.71
C ALA A 20 -7.04 -3.21 5.90
N LYS A 21 -7.05 -3.12 4.57
CA LYS A 21 -6.01 -3.69 3.70
C LYS A 21 -4.66 -3.03 3.95
N LEU A 22 -4.60 -1.71 4.04
CA LEU A 22 -3.38 -0.98 4.36
C LEU A 22 -2.79 -1.43 5.71
N ARG A 23 -3.62 -1.57 6.75
CA ARG A 23 -3.21 -2.15 8.04
C ARG A 23 -2.70 -3.58 7.91
N ALA A 24 -3.27 -4.39 7.03
CA ALA A 24 -2.80 -5.75 6.78
C ALA A 24 -1.41 -5.75 6.13
N TYR A 25 -1.13 -4.83 5.19
CA TYR A 25 0.22 -4.67 4.62
C TYR A 25 1.23 -4.18 5.65
N ALA A 26 0.87 -3.25 6.53
CA ALA A 26 1.72 -2.84 7.65
C ALA A 26 2.07 -4.04 8.55
N ARG A 27 1.10 -4.92 8.84
CA ARG A 27 1.37 -6.16 9.57
C ARG A 27 2.28 -7.12 8.79
N LEU A 28 2.05 -7.28 7.48
CA LEU A 28 2.87 -8.13 6.62
C LEU A 28 4.32 -7.64 6.57
N HIS A 29 4.53 -6.32 6.55
CA HIS A 29 5.85 -5.70 6.53
C HIS A 29 6.71 -6.10 7.73
N HIS A 30 6.10 -6.26 8.90
CA HIS A 30 6.78 -6.68 10.13
C HIS A 30 6.56 -8.15 10.50
N TYR A 31 5.90 -8.93 9.63
CA TYR A 31 5.57 -10.31 9.93
C TYR A 31 6.81 -11.20 9.80
N ALA A 32 7.30 -11.69 10.95
CA ALA A 32 8.35 -12.68 11.03
C ALA A 32 7.81 -13.93 11.75
N PRO A 33 7.69 -15.08 11.05
CA PRO A 33 7.15 -16.29 11.66
C PRO A 33 8.07 -16.81 12.77
N THR A 34 7.50 -17.13 13.93
CA THR A 34 8.25 -17.80 14.99
C THR A 34 8.36 -19.29 14.66
N PRO A 35 9.57 -19.86 14.50
CA PRO A 35 9.71 -21.28 14.19
C PRO A 35 9.20 -22.14 15.35
N VAL A 36 8.17 -22.95 15.09
CA VAL A 36 7.62 -23.91 16.05
C VAL A 36 8.43 -25.19 16.00
N GLY A 37 9.28 -25.42 17.01
CA GLY A 37 9.88 -26.72 17.29
C GLY A 37 11.09 -27.16 16.45
N ARG A 38 12.26 -26.50 16.59
CA ARG A 38 13.59 -27.17 16.54
C ARG A 38 14.68 -26.24 17.05
N ARG A 39 15.72 -26.84 17.64
CA ARG A 39 16.87 -26.18 18.28
C ARG A 39 17.49 -25.07 17.44
N ARG A 40 17.78 -23.95 18.15
CA ARG A 40 18.57 -22.78 17.74
C ARG A 40 19.77 -23.16 16.87
N ALA A 41 19.64 -23.04 15.56
CA ALA A 41 20.62 -22.26 14.83
C ALA A 41 20.21 -20.79 14.99
N VAL A 42 21.18 -19.89 15.10
CA VAL A 42 20.94 -18.44 15.14
C VAL A 42 20.53 -17.99 13.73
N GLU A 43 19.42 -18.51 13.21
CA GLU A 43 18.77 -17.92 12.05
C GLU A 43 18.09 -16.66 12.56
N THR A 44 18.62 -15.52 12.15
CA THR A 44 17.99 -14.22 12.35
C THR A 44 16.53 -14.34 11.90
N VAL A 45 15.61 -14.17 12.85
CA VAL A 45 14.17 -14.11 12.56
C VAL A 45 13.96 -12.94 11.60
N GLN A 46 13.73 -13.27 10.34
CA GLN A 46 13.62 -12.31 9.24
C GLN A 46 12.16 -12.25 8.79
N GLU A 47 11.72 -11.08 8.33
CA GLU A 47 10.38 -10.88 7.82
C GLU A 47 10.15 -11.74 6.57
N GLU A 48 9.00 -12.42 6.52
CA GLU A 48 8.74 -13.48 5.52
C GLU A 48 8.87 -12.96 4.08
N TRP A 49 8.48 -11.71 3.85
CA TRP A 49 8.53 -11.09 2.52
C TRP A 49 9.97 -11.01 1.96
N ARG A 50 11.00 -10.97 2.82
CA ARG A 50 12.40 -10.87 2.39
C ARG A 50 12.90 -12.11 1.67
N ARG A 51 12.20 -13.25 1.82
CA ARG A 51 12.46 -14.47 1.05
C ARG A 51 12.12 -14.32 -0.44
N HIS A 52 11.21 -13.41 -0.78
CA HIS A 52 10.69 -13.22 -2.14
C HIS A 52 11.14 -11.91 -2.78
N TYR A 53 11.45 -10.90 -1.97
CA TYR A 53 11.76 -9.56 -2.44
C TYR A 53 13.01 -9.01 -1.73
N PRO A 54 13.97 -8.42 -2.48
CA PRO A 54 15.15 -7.80 -1.89
C PRO A 54 14.82 -6.51 -1.11
N LEU A 55 13.72 -5.85 -1.47
CA LEU A 55 13.12 -4.70 -0.79
C LEU A 55 11.60 -4.90 -0.79
N PHE A 56 10.91 -4.42 0.24
CA PHE A 56 9.46 -4.50 0.28
C PHE A 56 8.86 -3.76 -0.94
N PRO A 57 8.02 -4.41 -1.76
CA PRO A 57 7.44 -3.75 -2.93
C PRO A 57 6.60 -2.53 -2.55
N ARG A 58 6.62 -1.50 -3.40
CA ARG A 58 5.71 -0.34 -3.26
C ARG A 58 4.26 -0.82 -3.24
N LEU A 59 3.36 -0.11 -2.58
CA LEU A 59 1.94 -0.47 -2.55
C LEU A 59 1.12 0.55 -3.36
N LEU A 60 0.46 0.08 -4.40
CA LEU A 60 -0.30 0.91 -5.33
C LEU A 60 -1.79 0.54 -5.24
N PHE A 61 -2.62 1.50 -4.85
CA PHE A 61 -4.07 1.37 -4.89
C PHE A 61 -4.63 1.99 -6.18
N VAL A 62 -5.33 1.20 -6.97
CA VAL A 62 -6.07 1.70 -8.13
C VAL A 62 -7.54 1.75 -7.78
N LEU A 63 -8.10 2.95 -7.78
CA LEU A 63 -9.46 3.23 -7.35
C LEU A 63 -10.38 3.30 -8.58
N ASP A 64 -11.38 2.43 -8.63
CA ASP A 64 -12.26 2.24 -9.78
C ASP A 64 -13.72 1.98 -9.35
N GLY A 65 -14.66 2.03 -10.30
CA GLY A 65 -16.05 1.65 -10.08
C GLY A 65 -16.87 2.66 -9.27
N THR A 66 -16.38 3.89 -9.13
CA THR A 66 -17.10 4.97 -8.44
C THR A 66 -16.80 6.34 -9.04
N GLY A 67 -17.66 7.33 -8.82
CA GLY A 67 -17.45 8.70 -9.26
C GLY A 67 -16.45 9.46 -8.39
N THR A 68 -16.14 10.72 -8.76
CA THR A 68 -15.14 11.57 -8.09
C THR A 68 -15.32 11.62 -6.57
N ALA A 69 -16.53 11.84 -6.07
CA ALA A 69 -16.80 11.86 -4.63
C ALA A 69 -16.45 10.53 -3.93
N GLY A 70 -16.67 9.40 -4.60
CA GLY A 70 -16.35 8.07 -4.08
C GLY A 70 -14.86 7.77 -4.10
N ILE A 71 -14.12 8.30 -5.07
CA ILE A 71 -12.66 8.27 -5.13
C ILE A 71 -12.08 9.10 -3.97
N ASP A 72 -12.55 10.33 -3.79
CA ASP A 72 -12.08 11.21 -2.72
C ASP A 72 -12.35 10.61 -1.34
N ASN A 73 -13.50 9.95 -1.16
CA ASN A 73 -13.80 9.26 0.10
C ASN A 73 -12.82 8.10 0.38
N ARG A 74 -12.41 7.36 -0.65
CA ARG A 74 -11.42 6.28 -0.54
C ARG A 74 -10.03 6.80 -0.23
N LEU A 75 -9.62 7.89 -0.88
CA LEU A 75 -8.36 8.58 -0.57
C LEU A 75 -8.35 9.06 0.88
N ARG A 76 -9.44 9.68 1.35
CA ARG A 76 -9.59 10.09 2.75
C ARG A 76 -9.52 8.91 3.71
N ALA A 77 -10.14 7.77 3.39
CA ALA A 77 -10.09 6.59 4.24
C ALA A 77 -8.68 5.97 4.31
N LEU A 78 -7.94 5.95 3.19
CA LEU A 78 -6.53 5.53 3.20
C LEU A 78 -5.68 6.48 4.04
N HIS A 79 -5.82 7.79 3.85
CA HIS A 79 -5.09 8.80 4.61
C HIS A 79 -5.41 8.73 6.10
N ALA A 80 -6.69 8.58 6.46
CA ALA A 80 -7.14 8.44 7.84
C ALA A 80 -6.57 7.20 8.55
N ALA A 81 -6.04 6.21 7.83
CA ALA A 81 -5.36 5.07 8.44
C ALA A 81 -3.99 5.46 9.07
N ASP A 82 -3.38 6.58 8.67
CA ASP A 82 -2.09 7.09 9.18
C ASP A 82 -2.15 7.46 10.68
N VAL A 83 -3.34 7.56 11.28
CA VAL A 83 -3.48 7.75 12.74
C VAL A 83 -3.04 6.51 13.55
N ASP A 84 -3.01 5.33 12.92
CA ASP A 84 -2.50 4.10 13.53
C ASP A 84 -0.97 4.07 13.47
N LEU A 85 -0.30 3.90 14.62
CA LEU A 85 1.17 3.96 14.70
C LEU A 85 1.86 2.93 13.78
N SER A 86 1.31 1.72 13.64
CA SER A 86 1.89 0.70 12.78
C SER A 86 1.82 1.08 11.31
N VAL A 87 0.72 1.72 10.91
CA VAL A 87 0.54 2.26 9.56
C VAL A 87 1.46 3.45 9.34
N ALA A 88 1.55 4.38 10.30
CA ALA A 88 2.40 5.55 10.18
C ALA A 88 3.89 5.22 10.01
N LEU A 89 4.38 4.21 10.73
CA LEU A 89 5.74 3.70 10.57
C LEU A 89 5.91 3.02 9.20
N PHE A 90 4.97 2.18 8.80
CA PHE A 90 4.97 1.53 7.48
C PHE A 90 5.00 2.56 6.33
N LEU A 91 4.19 3.60 6.40
CA LEU A 91 4.14 4.67 5.39
C LEU A 91 5.41 5.53 5.33
N ARG A 92 6.28 5.49 6.35
CA ARG A 92 7.62 6.13 6.31
C ARG A 92 8.66 5.27 5.60
N GLU A 93 8.48 3.95 5.62
CA GLU A 93 9.44 2.98 5.07
C GLU A 93 9.06 2.50 3.67
N VAL A 94 7.76 2.49 3.35
CA VAL A 94 7.22 1.97 2.10
C VAL A 94 6.41 3.05 1.39
N THR A 95 6.73 3.27 0.11
CA THR A 95 5.95 4.13 -0.76
C THR A 95 4.56 3.52 -1.00
N VAL A 96 3.52 4.20 -0.52
CA VAL A 96 2.13 3.81 -0.74
C VAL A 96 1.39 4.92 -1.48
N LEU A 97 0.88 4.58 -2.66
CA LEU A 97 0.24 5.53 -3.56
C LEU A 97 -1.17 5.06 -3.93
N ALA A 98 -2.04 6.00 -4.29
CA ALA A 98 -3.35 5.73 -4.83
C ALA A 98 -3.62 6.56 -6.09
N ALA A 99 -4.27 5.99 -7.11
CA ALA A 99 -4.67 6.70 -8.31
C ALA A 99 -6.05 6.24 -8.79
N PRO A 100 -6.89 7.13 -9.36
CA PRO A 100 -8.10 6.73 -10.06
C PRO A 100 -7.75 5.94 -11.33
N MET A 101 -8.50 4.88 -11.63
CA MET A 101 -8.33 4.11 -12.88
C MET A 101 -8.50 4.99 -14.12
N THR A 102 -9.43 5.96 -14.06
CA THR A 102 -9.65 6.93 -15.16
C THR A 102 -8.39 7.71 -15.50
N ASP A 103 -7.68 8.21 -14.49
CA ASP A 103 -6.47 9.02 -14.68
C ASP A 103 -5.34 8.15 -15.26
N LEU A 104 -5.24 6.89 -14.82
CA LEU A 104 -4.26 5.94 -15.35
C LEU A 104 -4.54 5.57 -16.82
N LEU A 105 -5.81 5.41 -17.20
CA LEU A 105 -6.19 5.13 -18.59
C LEU A 105 -5.96 6.34 -19.49
N GLN A 106 -6.19 7.55 -18.99
CA GLN A 106 -6.08 8.78 -19.77
C GLN A 106 -4.62 9.23 -19.95
N HIS A 107 -3.81 9.16 -18.90
CA HIS A 107 -2.45 9.71 -18.87
C HIS A 107 -1.35 8.64 -18.87
N GLY A 108 -1.72 7.38 -18.65
CA GLY A 108 -0.80 6.27 -18.51
C GLY A 108 -0.27 6.10 -17.08
N PRO A 109 0.16 4.89 -16.70
CA PRO A 109 0.58 4.61 -15.33
C PRO A 109 1.89 5.31 -14.94
N ALA A 110 2.74 5.67 -15.91
CA ALA A 110 4.00 6.38 -15.64
C ALA A 110 3.82 7.89 -15.40
N ALA A 111 2.62 8.44 -15.63
CA ALA A 111 2.35 9.85 -15.41
C ALA A 111 2.26 10.20 -13.91
N ALA A 112 2.39 11.49 -13.60
CA ALA A 112 2.23 12.03 -12.25
C ALA A 112 0.75 12.12 -11.84
N VAL A 113 0.07 10.98 -11.77
CA VAL A 113 -1.35 10.85 -11.40
C VAL A 113 -1.54 10.17 -10.04
N TRP A 114 -0.46 9.64 -9.47
CA TRP A 114 -0.47 8.92 -8.21
C TRP A 114 -0.43 9.90 -7.03
N ARG A 115 -1.20 9.60 -6.00
CA ARG A 115 -1.35 10.40 -4.79
C ARG A 115 -0.76 9.63 -3.61
N PRO A 116 0.29 10.13 -2.95
CA PRO A 116 0.81 9.52 -1.73
C PRO A 116 -0.26 9.44 -0.64
N VAL A 117 -0.36 8.32 0.07
CA VAL A 117 -1.36 8.18 1.15
C VAL A 117 -1.12 9.18 2.28
N ARG A 118 0.13 9.54 2.56
CA ARG A 118 0.48 10.54 3.60
C ARG A 118 0.20 11.99 3.17
N ASP A 119 0.19 12.26 1.87
CA ASP A 119 -0.07 13.57 1.29
C ASP A 119 -0.94 13.42 0.03
N PRO A 120 -2.27 13.28 0.20
CA PRO A 120 -3.18 13.00 -0.92
C PRO A 120 -3.34 14.18 -1.90
N GLU A 121 -2.87 15.38 -1.53
CA GLU A 121 -2.88 16.55 -2.41
C GLU A 121 -1.72 16.54 -3.40
N GLN A 122 -0.60 15.90 -3.03
CA GLN A 122 0.53 15.72 -3.92
C GLN A 122 0.19 14.81 -5.12
N ARG A 123 0.86 15.04 -6.24
CA ARG A 123 0.87 14.16 -7.42
C ARG A 123 2.30 13.77 -7.75
N VAL A 124 2.55 12.48 -7.93
CA VAL A 124 3.87 11.91 -8.21
C VAL A 124 3.78 10.80 -9.25
N GLY A 125 4.89 10.52 -9.92
CA GLY A 125 5.06 9.29 -10.69
C GLY A 125 5.30 8.10 -9.76
N TRP A 126 4.76 6.92 -10.08
CA TRP A 126 4.93 5.74 -9.21
C TRP A 126 6.35 5.17 -9.18
N MET A 127 7.28 5.69 -9.99
CA MET A 127 8.69 5.29 -10.03
C MET A 127 9.62 6.29 -9.32
N GLU A 128 9.09 7.44 -8.91
CA GLU A 128 9.83 8.51 -8.22
C GLU A 128 10.12 8.16 -6.76
#